data_AF-A0A938H7I4-F1
#
_entry.id   AF-A0A938H7I4-F1
#
_cell.length_a   1.000
_cell.length_b   1.000
_cell.length_c   1.000
_cell.angle_alpha   90.00
_cell.angle_beta   90.00
_cell.angle_gamma   90.00
#
_symmetry.space_group_name_H-M   'P 1'
#
loop_
_entity.id
_entity.type
_entity.pdbx_description
1 polymer ?
#
loop_
_entity_poly.entity_id
_entity_poly.type
_entity_poly.pdbx_seq_one_letter_code
_entity_poly.pdbx_strand_id
1 'polypeptide(L)'
;PDFPAPGERFLNLTGCPFEEMLALARQPSVFIGNDSGPMHLSAAVGNRVLAIFGPTAPERFGPWPPESTRTLAVRAPGGNLEQLPAATVFASLLQWLAADR
;
A
#
# COMPACT_ATOMS: atom_id res chain seq x y z
N PRO A 1 17.32 -6.66 -6.36
CA PRO A 1 18.23 -5.49 -6.43
C PRO A 1 18.79 -5.23 -5.04
N ASP A 2 20.10 -5.04 -4.92
CA ASP A 2 20.73 -4.69 -3.63
C ASP A 2 20.48 -3.21 -3.36
N PHE A 3 19.41 -2.92 -2.63
CA PHE A 3 19.13 -1.60 -2.14
C PHE A 3 19.64 -1.48 -0.69
N PRO A 4 20.64 -0.63 -0.39
CA PRO A 4 21.10 -0.42 0.97
C PRO A 4 20.02 0.36 1.73
N ALA A 5 19.13 -0.37 2.37
CA ALA A 5 18.16 0.19 3.28
C ALA A 5 18.82 0.34 4.67
N PRO A 6 18.60 1.45 5.41
CA PRO A 6 19.13 1.58 6.77
C PRO A 6 18.70 0.38 7.63
N GLY A 7 19.65 -0.49 7.99
CA GLY A 7 19.38 -1.85 8.45
C GLY A 7 18.57 -1.97 9.75
N GLU A 8 18.46 -0.88 10.52
CA GLU A 8 17.64 -0.84 11.75
C GLU A 8 16.18 -0.46 11.50
N ARG A 9 15.86 0.10 10.33
CA ARG A 9 14.50 0.60 10.01
C ARG A 9 13.87 -0.07 8.80
N PHE A 10 14.66 -0.76 7.99
CA PHE A 10 14.19 -1.34 6.75
C PHE A 10 14.76 -2.75 6.56
N LEU A 11 13.87 -3.68 6.22
CA LEU A 11 14.23 -5.04 5.83
C LEU A 11 14.12 -5.14 4.31
N ASN A 12 15.18 -5.59 3.65
CA ASN A 12 15.08 -5.94 2.23
C ASN A 12 14.46 -7.33 2.08
N LEU A 13 13.15 -7.35 1.79
CA LEU A 13 12.37 -8.58 1.57
C LEU A 13 12.04 -8.78 0.09
N THR A 14 12.81 -8.14 -0.82
CA THR A 14 12.58 -8.27 -2.26
C THR A 14 13.03 -9.64 -2.78
N GLY A 15 12.35 -10.14 -3.81
CA GLY A 15 12.70 -11.41 -4.45
C GLY A 15 12.32 -12.67 -3.66
N CYS A 16 11.50 -12.55 -2.60
CA CYS A 16 11.02 -13.71 -1.86
C CYS A 16 10.05 -14.56 -2.71
N PRO A 17 10.01 -15.89 -2.52
CA PRO A 17 8.98 -16.77 -3.06
C PRO A 17 7.56 -16.33 -2.68
N PHE A 18 6.56 -16.80 -3.43
CA PHE A 18 5.17 -16.41 -3.21
C PHE A 18 4.65 -16.85 -1.84
N GLU A 19 5.04 -18.03 -1.38
CA GLU A 19 4.67 -18.59 -0.08
C GLU A 19 5.19 -17.71 1.07
N GLU A 20 6.41 -17.19 0.94
CA GLU A 20 6.97 -16.24 1.90
C GLU A 20 6.23 -14.90 1.86
N MET A 21 5.85 -14.43 0.67
CA MET A 21 5.04 -13.22 0.52
C MET A 21 3.68 -13.36 1.24
N LEU A 22 3.04 -14.52 1.19
CA LEU A 22 1.81 -14.80 1.94
C LEU A 22 2.01 -14.68 3.46
N ALA A 23 3.14 -15.20 3.97
CA ALA A 23 3.48 -15.10 5.38
C ALA A 23 3.79 -13.66 5.80
N LEU A 24 4.56 -12.94 4.97
CA LEU A 24 4.93 -11.54 5.18
C LEU A 24 3.70 -10.62 5.13
N ALA A 25 2.74 -10.88 4.25
CA ALA A 25 1.53 -10.10 4.15
C ALA A 25 0.72 -10.09 5.44
N ARG A 26 0.87 -11.06 6.36
CA ARG A 26 0.15 -11.09 7.64
C ARG A 26 0.80 -10.28 8.76
N GLN A 27 2.01 -9.75 8.54
CA GLN A 27 2.79 -9.06 9.56
C GLN A 27 2.53 -7.55 9.71
N PRO A 28 2.32 -6.76 8.63
CA PRO A 28 2.28 -5.31 8.76
C PRO A 28 0.95 -4.82 9.36
N SER A 29 1.01 -3.82 10.24
CA SER A 29 -0.20 -3.11 10.69
C SER A 29 -0.83 -2.26 9.58
N VAL A 30 -0.01 -1.80 8.63
CA VAL A 30 -0.40 -1.01 7.45
C VAL A 30 0.46 -1.41 6.25
N PHE A 31 -0.18 -1.65 5.11
CA PHE A 31 0.48 -1.79 3.81
C PHE A 31 0.37 -0.49 3.02
N ILE A 32 1.46 -0.09 2.37
CA ILE A 32 1.51 1.07 1.48
C ILE A 32 2.13 0.59 0.17
N GLY A 33 1.43 0.76 -0.94
CA GLY A 33 1.93 0.30 -2.24
C GLY A 33 1.02 0.68 -3.39
N ASN A 34 1.49 0.43 -4.61
CA ASN A 34 0.71 0.64 -5.82
C ASN A 34 -0.32 -0.47 -6.05
N ASP A 35 -1.25 -0.20 -6.96
CA ASP A 35 -2.20 -1.17 -7.53
C ASP A 35 -1.46 -2.40 -8.09
N SER A 36 -1.42 -3.49 -7.31
CA SER A 36 -0.68 -4.72 -7.60
C SER A 36 -1.14 -5.89 -6.72
N GLY A 37 -0.70 -7.11 -7.03
CA GLY A 37 -1.03 -8.33 -6.27
C GLY A 37 -0.80 -8.23 -4.75
N PRO A 38 0.38 -7.75 -4.27
CA PRO A 38 0.65 -7.59 -2.84
C PRO A 38 -0.36 -6.69 -2.11
N MET A 39 -0.88 -5.65 -2.76
CA MET A 39 -1.92 -4.79 -2.21
C MET A 39 -3.20 -5.58 -1.92
N HIS A 40 -3.67 -6.35 -2.89
CA HIS A 40 -4.87 -7.19 -2.73
C HIS A 40 -4.68 -8.28 -1.68
N LEU A 41 -3.52 -8.93 -1.68
CA LEU A 41 -3.18 -9.94 -0.68
C LEU A 41 -3.21 -9.35 0.73
N SER A 42 -2.63 -8.16 0.91
CA SER A 42 -2.62 -7.44 2.18
C SER A 42 -4.04 -7.09 2.66
N ALA A 43 -4.91 -6.63 1.76
CA ALA A 43 -6.31 -6.38 2.08
C ALA A 43 -7.06 -7.67 2.46
N ALA A 44 -6.82 -8.76 1.73
CA ALA A 44 -7.47 -10.05 1.96
C ALA A 44 -7.12 -10.67 3.32
N VAL A 45 -5.91 -10.42 3.83
CA VAL A 45 -5.51 -10.85 5.18
C VAL A 45 -5.90 -9.85 6.28
N GLY A 46 -6.63 -8.80 5.92
CA GLY A 46 -7.25 -7.87 6.85
C GLY A 46 -6.37 -6.70 7.29
N ASN A 47 -5.29 -6.39 6.59
CA ASN A 47 -4.48 -5.21 6.95
C ASN A 47 -5.19 -3.91 6.59
N ARG A 48 -4.72 -2.82 7.19
CA ARG A 48 -4.97 -1.48 6.66
C ARG A 48 -4.16 -1.28 5.38
N VAL A 49 -4.77 -0.80 4.31
CA VAL A 49 -4.13 -0.64 2.99
C VAL A 49 -4.24 0.79 2.50
N LEU A 50 -3.10 1.46 2.35
CA LEU A 50 -3.00 2.68 1.55
C LEU A 50 -2.56 2.29 0.14
N ALA A 51 -3.50 2.36 -0.79
CA ALA A 51 -3.32 1.98 -2.18
C ALA A 51 -3.07 3.22 -3.05
N ILE A 52 -1.95 3.23 -3.79
CA ILE A 52 -1.53 4.33 -4.64
C ILE A 52 -1.89 4.01 -6.09
N PHE A 53 -2.68 4.89 -6.71
CA PHE A 53 -3.16 4.71 -8.08
C PHE A 53 -2.59 5.77 -9.00
N GLY A 54 -2.00 5.31 -10.10
CA GLY A 54 -1.66 6.15 -11.25
C GLY A 54 -2.85 6.25 -12.20
N PRO A 55 -2.75 5.74 -13.45
CA PRO A 55 -3.82 5.86 -14.43
C PRO A 55 -4.98 4.88 -14.22
N THR A 56 -4.81 3.86 -13.37
CA THR A 56 -5.85 2.86 -13.09
C THR A 56 -6.92 3.40 -12.14
N ALA A 57 -8.16 2.95 -12.34
CA ALA A 57 -9.31 3.36 -11.54
C ALA A 57 -9.45 2.48 -10.28
N PRO A 58 -9.37 3.02 -9.06
CA PRO A 58 -9.60 2.30 -7.80
C PRO A 58 -10.99 1.67 -7.72
N GLU A 59 -11.99 2.24 -8.39
CA GLU A 59 -13.34 1.68 -8.44
C GLU A 59 -13.37 0.31 -9.11
N ARG A 60 -12.39 0.03 -9.98
CA ARG A 60 -12.28 -1.21 -10.73
C ARG A 60 -11.18 -2.13 -10.20
N PHE A 61 -10.07 -1.56 -9.77
CA PHE A 61 -8.85 -2.30 -9.37
C PHE A 61 -8.50 -2.14 -7.89
N GLY A 62 -9.35 -1.47 -7.11
CA GLY A 62 -9.21 -1.40 -5.66
C GLY A 62 -9.37 -2.76 -4.99
N PRO A 63 -8.83 -2.92 -3.77
CA PRO A 63 -9.03 -4.14 -3.00
C PRO A 63 -10.50 -4.31 -2.58
N TRP A 64 -10.94 -5.57 -2.53
CA TRP A 64 -12.27 -5.92 -2.04
C TRP A 64 -12.28 -6.03 -0.49
N PRO A 65 -13.36 -5.62 0.20
CA PRO A 65 -14.54 -4.96 -0.36
C PRO A 65 -14.30 -3.46 -0.62
N PRO A 66 -14.89 -2.88 -1.69
CA PRO A 66 -14.74 -1.46 -2.02
C PRO A 66 -15.15 -0.50 -0.89
N GLU A 67 -16.08 -0.91 -0.04
CA GLU A 67 -16.62 -0.12 1.07
C GLU A 67 -15.82 -0.29 2.37
N SER A 68 -14.70 -1.00 2.34
CA SER A 68 -13.86 -1.21 3.52
C SER A 68 -13.27 0.12 4.03
N THR A 69 -13.52 0.47 5.29
CA THR A 69 -12.85 1.59 5.97
C THR A 69 -11.36 1.34 6.20
N ARG A 70 -10.89 0.11 6.00
CA ARG A 70 -9.48 -0.28 6.11
C ARG A 70 -8.69 0.00 4.83
N THR A 71 -9.32 0.54 3.80
CA THR A 71 -8.66 0.92 2.55
C THR A 71 -8.71 2.44 2.35
N LEU A 72 -7.55 3.03 2.08
CA LEU A 72 -7.41 4.40 1.59
C LEU A 72 -6.82 4.39 0.18
N ALA A 73 -7.57 4.86 -0.81
CA ALA A 73 -7.06 5.04 -2.16
C ALA A 73 -6.52 6.46 -2.36
N VAL A 74 -5.23 6.60 -2.64
CA VAL A 74 -4.59 7.87 -3.02
C VAL A 74 -4.36 7.87 -4.53
N ARG A 75 -4.94 8.84 -5.22
CA ARG A 75 -4.85 8.96 -6.69
C ARG A 75 -3.85 10.02 -7.07
N ALA A 76 -3.04 9.71 -8.08
CA ALA A 76 -2.16 10.68 -8.68
C ALA A 76 -2.96 11.70 -9.54
N PRO A 77 -2.60 12.99 -9.51
CA PRO A 77 -3.21 14.00 -10.38
C PRO A 77 -3.11 13.60 -11.85
N GLY A 78 -4.25 13.60 -12.55
CA GLY A 78 -4.33 13.19 -13.96
C GLY A 78 -3.87 11.74 -14.24
N GLY A 79 -3.75 10.91 -13.19
CA GLY A 79 -3.19 9.56 -13.28
C GLY A 79 -1.67 9.49 -13.42
N ASN A 80 -0.95 10.61 -13.32
CA ASN A 80 0.51 10.64 -13.43
C ASN A 80 1.19 10.59 -12.05
N LEU A 81 1.78 9.44 -11.70
CA LEU A 81 2.46 9.24 -10.41
C LEU A 81 3.60 10.22 -10.14
N GLU A 82 4.26 10.75 -11.18
CA GLU A 82 5.32 11.77 -11.01
C GLU A 82 4.78 13.06 -10.37
N GLN A 83 3.49 13.32 -10.54
CA GLN A 83 2.79 14.48 -9.96
C GLN A 83 2.24 14.21 -8.56
N LEU A 84 2.52 13.04 -7.97
CA LEU A 84 2.10 12.67 -6.62
C LEU A 84 3.30 12.64 -5.67
N PRO A 85 3.58 13.73 -4.92
CA PRO A 85 4.68 13.75 -3.98
C PRO A 85 4.52 12.73 -2.86
N ALA A 86 5.61 12.08 -2.46
CA ALA A 86 5.62 11.15 -1.32
C ALA A 86 5.13 11.82 -0.03
N ALA A 87 5.40 13.11 0.16
CA ALA A 87 4.91 13.89 1.30
C ALA A 87 3.38 13.96 1.34
N THR A 88 2.72 14.05 0.18
CA THR A 88 1.25 14.03 0.08
C THR A 88 0.70 12.67 0.51
N VAL A 89 1.30 11.59 0.02
CA VAL A 89 0.92 10.21 0.43
C VAL A 89 1.08 10.04 1.93
N PHE A 90 2.20 10.50 2.49
CA PHE A 90 2.48 10.41 3.92
C PHE A 90 1.52 11.25 4.76
N ALA A 91 1.16 12.46 4.32
CA ALA A 91 0.17 13.28 5.01
C ALA A 91 -1.22 12.60 5.01
N SER A 92 -1.65 12.03 3.88
CA SER A 92 -2.90 11.27 3.79
C SER A 92 -2.90 10.06 4.72
N LEU A 93 -1.78 9.35 4.83
CA LEU A 93 -1.61 8.26 5.78
C LEU A 93 -1.82 8.74 7.23
N LEU A 94 -1.15 9.80 7.65
CA LEU A 94 -1.24 10.31 9.02
C LEU A 94 -2.66 10.75 9.36
N GLN A 95 -3.32 11.46 8.45
CA GLN A 95 -4.71 11.89 8.62
C GLN A 95 -5.66 10.71 8.77
N TRP A 96 -5.52 9.70 7.91
CA TRP A 96 -6.37 8.51 7.94
C TRP A 96 -6.16 7.66 9.20
N LEU A 97 -4.91 7.48 9.64
CA LEU A 97 -4.61 6.77 10.88
C LEU A 97 -5.11 7.49 12.13
N ALA A 98 -5.18 8.83 12.10
CA ALA A 98 -5.73 9.63 13.19
C ALA A 98 -7.26 9.59 13.24
N ALA A 99 -7.94 9.48 12.10
CA ALA A 99 -9.40 9.43 12.00
C ALA A 99 -10.02 8.08 12.41
N ASP A 100 -9.23 7.01 12.40
CA ASP A 100 -9.65 5.65 12.75
C ASP A 100 -9.25 5.29 14.21
N ARG A 101 -9.31 6.30 15.09
CA ARG A 101 -9.22 6.22 16.56
C ARG A 101 -10.55 6.63 17.20
#